data_AF-S6U8V0-F1
#
_entry.id   AF-S6U8V0-F1
#
_cell.length_a   1.000
_cell.length_b   1.000
_cell.length_c   1.000
_cell.angle_alpha   90.00
_cell.angle_beta   90.00
_cell.angle_gamma   90.00
#
_symmetry.space_group_name_H-M   'P 1'
#
loop_
_entity.id
_entity.type
_entity.pdbx_description
1 polymer ?
#
loop_
_entity_poly.entity_id
_entity_poly.type
_entity_poly.pdbx_seq_one_letter_code
_entity_poly.pdbx_strand_id
1 'polypeptide(L)' 'MSIERTTPHHDPVVIVSAVRTPMGGFQGDLQSLGATRLGSIAISAAVERAAIAPGD' A
#
# COMPACT_ATOMS: atom_id res chain seq x y z
N MET A 1 -4.99 20.62 -29.56
CA MET A 1 -5.07 19.47 -28.64
C MET A 1 -4.45 19.91 -27.32
N SER A 2 -5.26 20.51 -26.45
CA SER A 2 -4.81 21.10 -25.19
C SER A 2 -4.80 20.02 -24.13
N ILE A 3 -3.65 19.78 -23.52
CA ILE A 3 -3.50 18.84 -22.41
C ILE A 3 -3.92 19.59 -21.15
N GLU A 4 -5.04 19.18 -20.56
CA GLU A 4 -5.60 19.77 -19.35
C GLU A 4 -4.61 19.53 -18.19
N ARG A 5 -3.96 20.61 -17.74
CA ARG A 5 -3.09 20.58 -16.57
C ARG A 5 -3.98 20.57 -15.33
N THR A 6 -3.86 19.52 -14.52
CA THR A 6 -4.56 19.35 -13.25
C THR A 6 -4.56 20.65 -12.44
N THR A 7 -5.75 21.18 -12.19
CA THR A 7 -5.98 22.33 -11.31
C THR A 7 -5.49 21.96 -9.90
N PRO A 8 -4.81 22.86 -9.16
CA PRO A 8 -4.39 22.54 -7.80
C PRO A 8 -5.63 22.33 -6.93
N HIS A 9 -5.89 21.07 -6.56
CA HIS A 9 -6.88 20.75 -5.53
C HIS A 9 -6.37 21.29 -4.19
N HIS A 10 -7.21 22.06 -3.48
CA HIS A 10 -6.92 22.59 -2.14
C HIS A 10 -7.04 21.52 -1.03
N ASP A 11 -7.19 20.26 -1.41
CA ASP A 11 -7.16 19.11 -0.50
C ASP A 11 -5.77 18.45 -0.59
N PRO A 12 -4.89 18.66 0.41
CA PRO A 12 -3.54 18.14 0.34
C PRO A 12 -3.52 16.62 0.45
N VAL A 13 -3.01 15.95 -0.59
CA VAL A 13 -2.77 14.50 -0.58
C VAL A 13 -1.55 14.20 0.28
N VAL A 14 -1.72 13.37 1.31
CA VAL A 14 -0.67 13.00 2.27
C VAL A 14 -0.51 11.49 2.39
N ILE A 15 0.69 11.03 2.74
CA ILE A 15 0.97 9.61 3.05
C ILE A 15 0.90 9.44 4.57
N VAL A 16 -0.15 8.80 5.06
CA VAL A 16 -0.37 8.59 6.49
C VAL A 16 0.29 7.33 7.05
N SER A 17 0.56 6.34 6.20
CA SER A 17 1.19 5.07 6.59
C SER A 17 1.90 4.44 5.39
N ALA A 18 3.03 3.77 5.65
CA ALA A 18 3.76 2.99 4.67
C ALA A 18 4.33 1.73 5.33
N VAL A 19 4.01 0.57 4.76
CA VAL A 19 4.41 -0.75 5.27
C VAL A 19 4.78 -1.65 4.11
N ARG A 20 5.66 -2.62 4.36
CA ARG A 20 6.06 -3.65 3.40
C ARG A 20 6.26 -4.98 4.13
N THR A 21 6.11 -6.07 3.39
CA THR A 21 6.64 -7.37 3.80
C THR A 21 8.18 -7.36 3.70
N PRO A 22 8.87 -8.27 4.42
CA PRO A 22 10.26 -8.58 4.12
C PRO A 22 10.43 -9.06 2.68
N MET A 23 11.62 -8.88 2.11
CA MET A 23 11.94 -9.45 0.81
C MET A 23 12.38 -10.90 0.99
N GLY A 24 11.68 -11.81 0.29
CA GLY A 24 12.10 -13.21 0.19
C GLY A 24 13.10 -13.40 -0.95
N GLY A 25 14.15 -14.18 -0.71
CA GLY A 25 15.02 -14.64 -1.79
C GLY A 25 14.29 -15.60 -2.73
N PHE A 26 14.81 -15.78 -3.94
CA PHE A 26 14.28 -16.78 -4.87
C PHE A 26 14.36 -18.17 -4.25
N GLN A 27 13.22 -18.88 -4.20
CA GLN A 27 13.09 -20.16 -3.49
C GLN A 27 13.48 -20.10 -1.99
N GLY A 28 13.28 -18.94 -1.35
CA GLY A 28 13.56 -18.72 0.07
C GLY A 28 12.32 -18.84 0.96
N ASP A 29 12.38 -18.22 2.14
CA ASP A 29 11.40 -18.39 3.23
C ASP A 29 9.95 -18.03 2.87
N LEU A 30 9.74 -17.16 1.89
CA LEU A 30 8.40 -16.74 1.47
C LEU A 30 7.86 -17.52 0.26
N GLN A 31 8.58 -18.55 -0.23
CA GLN A 31 8.21 -19.26 -1.46
C GLN A 31 6.83 -19.95 -1.42
N SER A 32 6.38 -20.32 -0.22
CA SER A 32 5.09 -20.98 -0.01
C SER A 32 3.90 -20.01 0.00
N LEU A 33 4.16 -18.69 0.02
CA LEU A 33 3.13 -17.66 0.08
C LEU A 33 2.87 -17.07 -1.31
N GLY A 34 1.61 -17.04 -1.71
CA GLY A 34 1.18 -16.35 -2.94
C GLY A 34 1.28 -14.83 -2.84
N ALA A 35 1.47 -14.15 -3.97
CA ALA A 35 1.60 -12.70 -4.04
C ALA A 35 0.42 -11.95 -3.40
N THR A 36 -0.82 -12.40 -3.64
CA THR A 36 -2.02 -11.82 -3.04
C THR A 36 -2.01 -11.90 -1.52
N ARG A 37 -1.46 -12.99 -0.95
CA ARG A 37 -1.34 -13.14 0.51
C ARG A 37 -0.29 -12.21 1.09
N LEU A 38 0.84 -12.01 0.41
CA LEU A 38 1.86 -11.05 0.82
C LEU A 38 1.32 -9.61 0.75
N GLY A 39 0.59 -9.28 -0.32
CA GLY A 39 -0.07 -7.99 -0.48
C GLY A 39 -1.12 -7.73 0.61
N SER A 40 -1.95 -8.72 0.94
CA SER A 40 -2.98 -8.55 1.98
C SER A 40 -2.38 -8.34 3.37
N ILE A 41 -1.25 -8.99 3.68
CA ILE A 41 -0.50 -8.74 4.92
C ILE A 41 0.01 -7.28 4.98
N ALA A 42 0.60 -6.80 3.88
CA ALA A 42 1.09 -5.41 3.83
C ALA A 42 -0.04 -4.38 3.96
N ILE A 43 -1.18 -4.60 3.27
CA ILE A 43 -2.35 -3.72 3.34
C ILE A 43 -2.95 -3.71 4.75
N SER A 44 -3.15 -4.89 5.35
CA SER A 44 -3.71 -5.01 6.70
C SER A 44 -2.87 -4.25 7.71
N ALA A 45 -1.54 -4.39 7.66
CA ALA A 45 -0.63 -3.69 8.56
C ALA A 45 -0.58 -2.18 8.30
N ALA A 46 -0.76 -1.74 7.04
CA ALA A 46 -0.80 -0.32 6.70
C ALA A 46 -2.04 0.37 7.26
N VAL A 47 -3.21 -0.27 7.15
CA VAL A 47 -4.49 0.17 7.71
C VAL A 47 -4.42 0.22 9.24
N GLU A 48 -3.92 -0.84 9.87
CA GLU A 48 -3.75 -0.90 11.33
C GLU A 48 -2.83 0.22 11.85
N ARG A 49 -1.67 0.43 11.20
CA ARG A 49 -0.72 1.49 11.57
C ARG A 49 -1.30 2.89 11.33
N ALA A 50 -2.14 3.06 10.31
CA ALA A 50 -2.84 4.31 10.05
C ALA A 50 -3.95 4.59 11.08
N ALA A 51 -4.31 3.59 11.91
CA ALA A 51 -5.38 3.68 12.91
C ALA A 51 -6.75 4.07 12.32
N ILE A 52 -7.08 3.55 11.14
CA ILE A 52 -8.37 3.76 10.44
C ILE A 52 -9.18 2.46 10.39
N ALA A 53 -10.50 2.55 10.18
CA ALA A 53 -11.31 1.36 10.00
C ALA A 53 -11.09 0.80 8.57
N PRO A 54 -11.06 -0.53 8.37
CA PRO A 54 -10.86 -1.12 7.03
C PRO A 54 -11.99 -0.82 6.01
N GLY A 55 -13.13 -0.31 6.47
CA GLY A 55 -14.29 0.00 5.64
C GLY A 55 -14.49 1.49 5.34
N ASP A 56 -13.61 2.35 5.85
CA ASP A 56 -13.53 3.77 5.49
C ASP A 56 -12.82 3.95 4.14
#